data_AF-A0A4Z0NBE3-F1
#
_entry.id   AF-A0A4Z0NBE3-F1
#
_cell.length_a   1.000
_cell.length_b   1.000
_cell.length_c   1.000
_cell.angle_alpha   90.00
_cell.angle_beta   90.00
_cell.angle_gamma   90.00
#
_symmetry.space_group_name_H-M   'P 1'
#
loop_
_entity.id
_entity.type
_entity.pdbx_description
1 polymer ?
#
loop_
_entity_poly.entity_id
_entity_poly.type
_entity_poly.pdbx_seq_one_letter_code
_entity_poly.pdbx_strand_id
1 'polypeptide(L)'
;MLLLSRITGQVVRGPDGQAIGRLVDLTADLVEESGPHLVDRVVVAPRRGRRLVIPWEQVATFDHGRLVLACAAPDAVDDLTATLGEREILLARDVLDTQVVDVVGQRLARVADVVLARTPEGRLELIGVEVGFAGVLRRLGLPTLERSRADMVAWTDLHLASERGHSVQLATPRSAVNRLGARELAGLLSRLDTESAAEILAVKGPSIAAEVVRAAHPAVGERVLRAMPEPEAARIVAAMPAEHASRWRYVLQHAPVLLGRRFLRFRVWPRRQHTIGPS
;
A
#
# COMPACT_ATOMS: atom_id res chain seq x y z
N MET A 1 6.01 -21.48 3.36
CA MET A 1 5.32 -20.25 2.90
C MET A 1 3.82 -20.47 3.03
N LEU A 2 3.09 -19.43 3.40
CA LEU A 2 1.64 -19.38 3.63
C LEU A 2 1.06 -18.33 2.68
N LEU A 3 -0.15 -18.56 2.20
CA LEU A 3 -0.89 -17.58 1.41
C LEU A 3 -2.04 -17.05 2.23
N LEU A 4 -2.21 -15.72 2.27
CA LEU A 4 -3.25 -15.08 3.06
C LEU A 4 -4.64 -15.59 2.67
N SER A 5 -4.91 -15.73 1.37
CA SER A 5 -6.22 -16.21 0.89
C SER A 5 -6.56 -17.63 1.38
N ARG A 6 -5.55 -18.47 1.65
CA ARG A 6 -5.73 -19.85 2.13
C ARG A 6 -5.95 -19.93 3.63
N ILE A 7 -5.51 -18.90 4.36
CA ILE A 7 -5.65 -18.85 5.82
C ILE A 7 -6.86 -18.03 6.27
N THR A 8 -7.28 -17.04 5.50
CA THR A 8 -8.54 -16.32 5.75
C THR A 8 -9.74 -17.26 5.69
N GLY A 9 -10.75 -17.01 6.53
CA GLY A 9 -11.96 -17.82 6.66
C GLY A 9 -11.81 -19.02 7.61
N GLN A 10 -10.61 -19.37 8.06
CA GLN A 10 -10.39 -20.44 9.02
C GLN A 10 -11.09 -20.18 10.36
N VAL A 11 -11.57 -21.26 11.01
CA VAL A 11 -12.17 -21.16 12.34
C VAL A 11 -11.09 -20.90 13.37
N VAL A 12 -11.31 -19.86 14.17
CA VAL A 12 -10.46 -19.50 15.31
C VAL A 12 -11.04 -20.11 16.57
N ARG A 13 -10.22 -20.84 17.31
CA ARG A 13 -10.62 -21.51 18.56
C ARG A 13 -9.93 -20.89 19.78
N GLY A 14 -10.63 -20.91 20.90
CA GLY A 14 -10.06 -20.60 22.20
C GLY A 14 -9.19 -21.74 22.75
N PRO A 15 -8.55 -21.52 23.91
CA PRO A 15 -7.73 -22.54 24.57
C PRO A 15 -8.55 -23.76 25.03
N ASP A 16 -9.86 -23.58 25.23
CA ASP A 16 -10.84 -24.62 25.55
C ASP A 16 -11.33 -25.41 24.31
N GLY A 17 -10.83 -25.07 23.13
CA GLY A 17 -11.24 -25.66 21.86
C GLY A 17 -12.57 -25.13 21.30
N GLN A 18 -13.25 -24.21 21.99
CA GLN A 18 -14.50 -23.62 21.51
C GLN A 18 -14.25 -22.66 20.36
N ALA A 19 -15.19 -22.59 19.41
CA ALA A 19 -15.08 -21.72 18.25
C ALA A 19 -15.43 -20.27 18.63
N ILE A 20 -14.44 -19.37 18.55
CA ILE A 20 -14.58 -17.94 18.81
C ILE A 20 -15.15 -17.21 17.57
N GLY A 21 -14.64 -17.56 16.38
CA GLY A 21 -15.03 -16.88 15.15
C GLY A 21 -14.28 -17.39 13.93
N ARG A 22 -14.15 -16.55 12.90
CA ARG A 22 -13.32 -16.81 11.71
C ARG A 22 -12.26 -15.74 11.53
N LEU A 23 -11.08 -16.16 11.08
CA LEU A 23 -10.02 -15.24 10.66
C LEU A 23 -10.51 -14.44 9.46
N VAL A 24 -10.54 -13.12 9.55
CA VAL A 24 -10.94 -12.25 8.44
C VAL A 24 -9.81 -11.41 7.90
N ASP A 25 -8.82 -11.07 8.74
CA ASP A 25 -7.68 -10.26 8.32
C ASP A 25 -6.49 -10.45 9.26
N LEU A 26 -5.32 -10.01 8.81
CA LEU A 26 -4.09 -9.90 9.58
C LEU A 26 -3.61 -8.45 9.49
N THR A 27 -3.03 -7.93 10.56
CA THR A 27 -2.37 -6.63 10.51
C THR A 27 -0.86 -6.77 10.47
N ALA A 28 -0.20 -5.81 9.85
CA ALA A 28 1.25 -5.66 9.89
C ALA A 28 1.60 -4.17 10.01
N ASP A 29 2.49 -3.84 10.93
CA ASP A 29 3.12 -2.54 11.02
C ASP A 29 4.29 -2.45 10.03
N LEU A 30 4.27 -1.41 9.19
CA LEU A 30 5.30 -1.15 8.20
C LEU A 30 6.48 -0.30 8.74
N VAL A 31 6.63 -0.22 10.07
CA VAL A 31 7.80 0.39 10.74
C VAL A 31 9.05 -0.47 10.51
N GLU A 32 9.97 0.05 9.72
CA GLU A 32 11.21 -0.67 9.34
C GLU A 32 12.41 -0.36 10.26
N GLU A 33 12.27 -0.26 11.58
CA GLU A 33 13.41 0.22 12.40
C GLU A 33 14.67 -0.66 12.28
N SER A 34 14.56 -1.98 12.06
CA SER A 34 15.66 -2.86 11.58
C SER A 34 15.22 -4.28 11.18
N GLY A 35 13.92 -4.58 11.14
CA GLY A 35 13.41 -5.95 11.09
C GLY A 35 12.55 -6.27 9.87
N PRO A 36 12.25 -7.56 9.65
CA PRO A 36 11.25 -8.00 8.69
C PRO A 36 9.86 -7.41 9.02
N HIS A 37 9.02 -7.26 8.00
CA HIS A 37 7.61 -6.87 8.19
C HIS A 37 6.86 -8.05 8.78
N LEU A 38 6.52 -8.01 10.06
CA LEU A 38 5.89 -9.12 10.75
C LEU A 38 4.39 -8.89 10.91
N VAL A 39 3.63 -9.98 11.02
CA VAL A 39 2.21 -9.91 11.40
C VAL A 39 2.12 -9.61 12.88
N ASP A 40 1.41 -8.53 13.23
CA ASP A 40 1.30 -8.05 14.61
C ASP A 40 -0.02 -8.43 15.25
N ARG A 41 -1.12 -8.50 14.49
CA ARG A 41 -2.43 -8.84 15.05
C ARG A 41 -3.26 -9.71 14.10
N VAL A 42 -4.14 -10.48 14.71
CA VAL A 42 -5.13 -11.34 14.04
C VAL A 42 -6.51 -10.70 14.21
N VAL A 43 -7.21 -10.48 13.10
CA VAL A 43 -8.58 -9.95 13.11
C VAL A 43 -9.56 -11.09 12.95
N VAL A 44 -10.46 -11.23 13.92
CA VAL A 44 -11.44 -12.32 13.97
C VAL A 44 -12.84 -11.75 13.92
N ALA A 45 -13.69 -12.33 13.07
CA ALA A 45 -15.12 -12.07 13.05
C ALA A 45 -15.87 -13.20 13.78
N PRO A 46 -16.45 -12.94 14.96
CA PRO A 46 -17.36 -13.86 15.62
C PRO A 46 -18.63 -14.09 14.77
N ARG A 47 -19.40 -15.13 15.10
CA ARG A 47 -20.71 -15.36 14.47
C ARG A 47 -21.73 -14.25 14.74
N ARG A 48 -21.65 -13.63 15.92
CA ARG A 48 -22.48 -12.52 16.38
C ARG A 48 -21.62 -11.58 17.20
N GLY A 49 -21.88 -10.28 17.08
CA GLY A 49 -21.13 -9.26 17.80
C GLY A 49 -20.04 -8.62 16.94
N ARG A 50 -19.11 -7.97 17.63
CA ARG A 50 -18.09 -7.09 17.04
C ARG A 50 -16.84 -7.86 16.65
N ARG A 51 -16.01 -7.27 15.79
CA ARG A 51 -14.71 -7.87 15.43
C ARG A 51 -13.80 -7.88 16.65
N LEU A 52 -12.95 -8.90 16.73
CA LEU A 52 -11.92 -9.03 17.74
C LEU A 52 -10.57 -8.78 17.10
N VAL A 53 -9.69 -8.06 17.78
CA VAL A 53 -8.34 -7.79 17.27
C VAL A 53 -7.32 -8.24 18.30
N ILE A 54 -6.65 -9.35 17.98
CA ILE A 54 -5.83 -10.11 18.91
C ILE A 54 -4.36 -9.91 18.58
N PRO A 55 -3.52 -9.41 19.52
CA PRO A 55 -2.07 -9.37 19.34
C PRO A 55 -1.49 -10.75 19.04
N TRP A 56 -0.44 -10.80 18.21
CA TRP A 56 0.19 -12.05 17.78
C TRP A 56 0.67 -12.90 18.97
N GLU A 57 1.10 -12.26 20.06
CA GLU A 57 1.57 -12.89 21.29
C GLU A 57 0.48 -13.75 21.97
N GLN A 58 -0.80 -13.48 21.68
CA GLN A 58 -1.93 -14.25 22.19
C GLN A 58 -2.34 -15.39 21.25
N VAL A 59 -1.57 -15.68 20.21
CA VAL A 59 -1.80 -16.80 19.30
C VAL A 59 -0.94 -17.98 19.73
N ALA A 60 -1.58 -19.06 20.22
CA ALA A 60 -0.87 -20.26 20.68
C ALA A 60 -0.47 -21.17 19.53
N THR A 61 -1.30 -21.26 18.48
CA THR A 61 -1.02 -22.08 17.30
C THR A 61 -1.63 -21.41 16.08
N PHE A 62 -0.84 -21.33 15.01
CA PHE A 62 -1.29 -20.78 13.74
C PHE A 62 -0.80 -21.70 12.63
N ASP A 63 -1.66 -22.53 12.04
CA ASP A 63 -1.35 -23.48 10.97
C ASP A 63 -2.45 -23.53 9.90
N HIS A 64 -2.18 -24.23 8.80
CA HIS A 64 -3.20 -24.53 7.81
C HIS A 64 -4.29 -25.41 8.44
N GLY A 65 -5.50 -24.85 8.57
CA GLY A 65 -6.67 -25.48 9.18
C GLY A 65 -6.78 -25.32 10.70
N ARG A 66 -5.78 -24.73 11.38
CA ARG A 66 -5.73 -24.68 12.85
C ARG A 66 -5.24 -23.33 13.35
N LEU A 67 -6.16 -22.50 13.85
CA LEU A 67 -5.83 -21.26 14.55
C LEU A 67 -6.40 -21.33 15.98
N VAL A 68 -5.50 -21.31 16.96
CA VAL A 68 -5.84 -21.40 18.39
C VAL A 68 -5.26 -20.21 19.13
N LEU A 69 -6.10 -19.52 19.90
CA LEU A 69 -5.71 -18.42 20.77
C LEU A 69 -5.27 -18.97 22.14
N ALA A 70 -4.28 -18.33 22.73
CA ALA A 70 -3.86 -18.55 24.11
C ALA A 70 -4.87 -17.95 25.12
N CYS A 71 -5.61 -16.93 24.71
CA CYS A 71 -6.60 -16.22 25.53
C CYS A 71 -8.04 -16.63 25.16
N ALA A 72 -8.91 -16.71 26.17
CA ALA A 72 -10.32 -17.04 26.01
C ALA A 72 -11.21 -15.83 25.71
N ALA A 73 -10.79 -14.61 26.07
CA ALA A 73 -11.61 -13.40 25.96
C ALA A 73 -10.81 -12.26 25.30
N PRO A 74 -10.75 -12.21 23.96
CA PRO A 74 -10.04 -11.15 23.25
C PRO A 74 -10.86 -9.85 23.21
N ASP A 75 -10.16 -8.73 23.13
CA ASP A 75 -10.80 -7.41 23.06
C ASP A 75 -11.60 -7.23 21.77
N ALA A 76 -12.85 -6.78 21.96
CA ALA A 76 -13.77 -6.49 20.88
C ALA A 76 -13.72 -5.01 20.52
N VAL A 77 -13.69 -4.72 19.22
CA VAL A 77 -13.56 -3.35 18.70
C VAL A 77 -14.78 -2.95 17.86
N ASP A 78 -15.25 -1.72 18.05
CA ASP A 78 -16.35 -1.14 17.26
C ASP A 78 -15.88 -0.70 15.87
N ASP A 79 -14.78 0.06 15.81
CA ASP A 79 -14.18 0.54 14.58
C ASP A 79 -12.76 -0.01 14.43
N LEU A 80 -12.62 -1.00 13.55
CA LEU A 80 -11.33 -1.61 13.25
C LEU A 80 -10.32 -0.57 12.71
N THR A 81 -10.75 0.38 11.90
CA THR A 81 -9.84 1.36 11.28
C THR A 81 -9.29 2.35 12.30
N ALA A 82 -10.12 2.78 13.25
CA ALA A 82 -9.70 3.65 14.35
C ALA A 82 -8.73 2.96 15.32
N THR A 83 -8.73 1.63 15.38
CA THR A 83 -7.81 0.85 16.23
C THR A 83 -6.47 0.52 15.59
N LEU A 84 -6.27 0.84 14.31
CA LEU A 84 -5.00 0.59 13.63
C LEU A 84 -3.99 1.69 13.99
N GLY A 85 -2.74 1.28 14.25
CA GLY A 85 -1.62 2.21 14.38
C GLY A 85 -1.38 3.04 13.11
N GLU A 86 -0.65 4.14 13.20
CA GLU A 86 -0.44 5.06 12.06
C GLU A 86 0.20 4.39 10.84
N ARG A 87 1.06 3.40 11.07
CA ARG A 87 1.79 2.65 10.04
C ARG A 87 1.31 1.20 9.91
N GLU A 88 0.24 0.85 10.61
CA GLU A 88 -0.36 -0.48 10.57
C GLU A 88 -1.33 -0.58 9.39
N ILE A 89 -1.25 -1.66 8.62
CA ILE A 89 -2.17 -1.96 7.51
C ILE A 89 -2.90 -3.28 7.75
N LEU A 90 -4.06 -3.44 7.12
CA LEU A 90 -4.78 -4.71 7.04
C LEU A 90 -4.41 -5.41 5.74
N LEU A 91 -3.84 -6.61 5.83
CA LEU A 91 -3.29 -7.30 4.65
C LEU A 91 -4.39 -7.71 3.65
N ALA A 92 -5.55 -8.17 4.13
CA ALA A 92 -6.64 -8.53 3.23
C ALA A 92 -7.34 -7.30 2.66
N ARG A 93 -7.58 -6.26 3.46
CA ARG A 93 -8.23 -5.03 2.99
C ARG A 93 -7.33 -4.19 2.08
N ASP A 94 -6.10 -3.96 2.49
CA ASP A 94 -5.21 -2.95 1.89
C ASP A 94 -4.26 -3.53 0.83
N VAL A 95 -4.11 -4.86 0.76
CA VAL A 95 -3.15 -5.51 -0.15
C VAL A 95 -3.81 -6.51 -1.10
N LEU A 96 -4.68 -7.41 -0.63
CA LEU A 96 -5.32 -8.36 -1.54
C LEU A 96 -6.19 -7.65 -2.57
N ASP A 97 -6.10 -8.09 -3.83
CA ASP A 97 -6.89 -7.57 -4.93
C ASP A 97 -6.75 -6.07 -5.20
N THR A 98 -5.70 -5.43 -4.66
CA THR A 98 -5.37 -4.05 -4.95
C THR A 98 -4.34 -3.97 -6.07
N GLN A 99 -4.24 -2.79 -6.69
CA GLN A 99 -3.15 -2.51 -7.61
C GLN A 99 -1.87 -2.23 -6.84
N VAL A 100 -0.75 -2.70 -7.39
CA VAL A 100 0.59 -2.48 -6.86
C VAL A 100 1.54 -2.18 -8.00
N VAL A 101 2.56 -1.40 -7.72
CA VAL A 101 3.68 -1.22 -8.64
C VAL A 101 4.84 -2.07 -8.17
N ASP A 102 5.27 -2.98 -9.04
CA ASP A 102 6.55 -3.67 -8.95
C ASP A 102 7.63 -2.67 -9.37
N VAL A 103 8.36 -2.16 -8.37
CA VAL A 103 9.32 -1.07 -8.56
C VAL A 103 10.53 -1.55 -9.35
N VAL A 104 11.01 -2.77 -9.09
CA VAL A 104 12.16 -3.37 -9.77
C VAL A 104 11.78 -3.83 -11.18
N GLY A 105 10.66 -4.54 -11.32
CA GLY A 105 10.15 -5.02 -12.61
C GLY A 105 9.47 -3.95 -13.46
N GLN A 106 9.35 -2.72 -12.94
CA GLN A 106 8.75 -1.56 -13.60
C GLN A 106 7.38 -1.85 -14.25
N ARG A 107 6.48 -2.49 -13.51
CA ARG A 107 5.14 -2.85 -13.99
C ARG A 107 4.06 -2.57 -12.95
N LEU A 108 2.88 -2.20 -13.44
CA LEU A 108 1.67 -2.20 -12.63
C LEU A 108 1.08 -3.60 -12.67
N ALA A 109 0.73 -4.14 -11.51
CA ALA A 109 0.08 -5.42 -11.41
C ALA A 109 -1.04 -5.37 -10.36
N ARG A 110 -1.83 -6.44 -10.32
CA ARG A 110 -2.84 -6.65 -9.27
C ARG A 110 -2.38 -7.77 -8.36
N VAL A 111 -2.48 -7.57 -7.06
CA VAL A 111 -2.15 -8.60 -6.08
C VAL A 111 -3.19 -9.72 -6.17
N ALA A 112 -2.71 -10.93 -6.44
CA ALA A 112 -3.48 -12.16 -6.36
C ALA A 112 -3.50 -12.70 -4.93
N ASP A 113 -2.38 -12.60 -4.21
CA ASP A 113 -2.24 -13.12 -2.86
C ASP A 113 -1.12 -12.43 -2.08
N VAL A 114 -1.20 -12.48 -0.76
CA VAL A 114 -0.13 -12.07 0.14
C VAL A 114 0.64 -13.30 0.59
N VAL A 115 1.97 -13.22 0.47
CA VAL A 115 2.87 -14.33 0.75
C VAL A 115 3.55 -14.12 2.09
N LEU A 116 3.35 -15.09 2.98
CA LEU A 116 3.87 -15.07 4.34
C LEU A 116 4.90 -16.20 4.53
N ALA A 117 5.98 -15.94 5.25
CA ALA A 117 6.91 -16.96 5.73
C ALA A 117 6.76 -17.13 7.24
N ARG A 118 7.12 -18.32 7.76
CA ARG A 118 7.33 -18.46 9.20
C ARG A 118 8.77 -18.14 9.50
N THR A 119 8.99 -17.30 10.51
CA THR A 119 10.32 -17.09 11.07
C THR A 119 10.70 -18.29 11.96
N PRO A 120 11.99 -18.47 12.30
CA PRO A 120 12.42 -19.50 13.25
C PRO A 120 11.73 -19.43 14.62
N GLU A 121 11.32 -18.23 15.04
CA GLU A 121 10.60 -17.95 16.29
C GLU A 121 9.08 -18.21 16.17
N GLY A 122 8.61 -18.70 15.02
CA GLY A 122 7.21 -19.04 14.79
C GLY A 122 6.31 -17.85 14.44
N ARG A 123 6.85 -16.65 14.26
CA ARG A 123 6.10 -15.48 13.77
C ARG A 123 5.85 -15.58 12.26
N LEU A 124 4.88 -14.81 11.77
CA LEU A 124 4.66 -14.65 10.34
C LEU A 124 5.33 -13.39 9.84
N GLU A 125 6.14 -13.56 8.81
CA GLU A 125 6.80 -12.49 8.07
C GLU A 125 6.13 -12.30 6.72
N LEU A 126 5.89 -11.06 6.37
CA LEU A 126 5.46 -10.60 5.07
C LEU A 126 6.64 -10.49 4.12
N ILE A 127 6.80 -11.51 3.29
CA ILE A 127 7.94 -11.61 2.36
C ILE A 127 7.62 -11.07 0.96
N GLY A 128 6.35 -10.97 0.59
CA GLY A 128 5.95 -10.44 -0.71
C GLY A 128 4.51 -10.71 -1.09
N VAL A 129 4.23 -10.55 -2.38
CA VAL A 129 2.91 -10.75 -2.98
C VAL A 129 3.03 -11.60 -4.24
N GLU A 130 2.00 -12.42 -4.48
CA GLU A 130 1.76 -12.97 -5.81
C GLU A 130 1.00 -11.93 -6.62
N VAL A 131 1.47 -11.64 -7.83
CA VAL A 131 0.83 -10.73 -8.75
C VAL A 131 0.24 -11.47 -9.94
N GLY A 132 -0.83 -10.93 -10.51
CA GLY A 132 -1.45 -11.44 -11.74
C GLY A 132 -2.90 -11.88 -11.55
N PHE A 133 -3.46 -12.45 -12.61
CA PHE A 133 -4.90 -12.76 -12.67
C PHE A 133 -5.27 -14.10 -12.01
N ALA A 134 -4.28 -14.90 -11.61
CA ALA A 134 -4.49 -16.21 -11.03
C ALA A 134 -5.35 -16.17 -9.74
N GLY A 135 -5.20 -15.13 -8.92
CA GLY A 135 -6.01 -14.95 -7.71
C GLY A 135 -7.50 -14.75 -7.99
N VAL A 136 -7.82 -13.95 -9.02
CA VAL A 136 -9.19 -13.73 -9.49
C VAL A 136 -9.79 -15.03 -10.02
N LEU A 137 -9.05 -15.77 -10.84
CA LEU A 137 -9.50 -17.05 -11.40
C LEU A 137 -9.78 -18.10 -10.31
N ARG A 138 -8.94 -18.19 -9.25
CA ARG A 138 -9.17 -19.09 -8.11
C ARG A 138 -10.45 -18.77 -7.34
N ARG A 139 -10.75 -17.48 -7.12
CA ARG A 139 -11.99 -17.06 -6.43
C ARG A 139 -13.24 -17.29 -7.27
N LEU A 140 -13.10 -17.37 -8.60
CA LEU A 140 -14.17 -17.72 -9.53
C LEU A 140 -14.27 -19.24 -9.78
N GLY A 141 -13.42 -20.06 -9.15
CA GLY A 141 -13.42 -21.52 -9.32
C GLY A 141 -12.88 -22.01 -10.67
N LEU A 142 -12.16 -21.15 -11.41
CA LEU A 142 -11.62 -21.49 -12.74
C LEU A 142 -10.22 -22.12 -12.63
N PRO A 143 -9.90 -23.12 -13.48
CA PRO A 143 -8.57 -23.71 -13.52
C PRO A 143 -7.54 -22.68 -13.98
N THR A 144 -6.42 -22.58 -13.26
CA THR A 144 -5.29 -21.71 -13.60
C THR A 144 -4.18 -22.51 -14.26
N LEU A 145 -3.67 -22.04 -15.41
CA LEU A 145 -2.43 -22.55 -16.01
C LEU A 145 -1.24 -22.34 -15.06
N GLU A 146 -0.25 -23.23 -15.11
CA GLU A 146 0.86 -23.30 -14.17
C GLU A 146 1.63 -21.98 -14.02
N ARG A 147 2.05 -21.72 -12.78
CA ARG A 147 2.74 -20.50 -12.32
C ARG A 147 4.05 -20.27 -13.08
N SER A 148 4.31 -19.03 -13.46
CA SER A 148 5.70 -18.58 -13.63
C SER A 148 6.25 -18.13 -12.27
N ARG A 149 7.48 -18.52 -11.93
CA ARG A 149 8.22 -17.98 -10.77
C ARG A 149 8.41 -16.45 -10.85
N ALA A 150 8.13 -15.85 -11.99
CA ALA A 150 8.15 -14.40 -12.25
C ALA A 150 6.94 -13.63 -11.70
N ASP A 151 5.98 -14.30 -11.08
CA ASP A 151 4.75 -13.68 -10.56
C ASP A 151 4.83 -13.35 -9.06
N MET A 152 5.99 -13.50 -8.43
CA MET A 152 6.22 -13.06 -7.05
C MET A 152 7.03 -11.76 -7.02
N VAL A 153 6.55 -10.78 -6.27
CA VAL A 153 7.24 -9.51 -6.02
C VAL A 153 7.56 -9.43 -4.54
N ALA A 154 8.82 -9.15 -4.20
CA ALA A 154 9.26 -9.00 -2.83
C ALA A 154 8.58 -7.80 -2.16
N TRP A 155 8.30 -7.91 -0.86
CA TRP A 155 7.62 -6.82 -0.13
C TRP A 155 8.42 -5.52 -0.15
N THR A 156 9.74 -5.60 -0.12
CA THR A 156 10.65 -4.45 -0.16
C THR A 156 10.66 -3.72 -1.51
N ASP A 157 10.13 -4.35 -2.55
CA ASP A 157 10.22 -3.90 -3.95
C ASP A 157 8.86 -3.47 -4.50
N LEU A 158 7.82 -3.43 -3.66
CA LEU A 158 6.48 -3.03 -4.05
C LEU A 158 6.06 -1.69 -3.47
N HIS A 159 5.26 -0.98 -4.28
CA HIS A 159 4.51 0.18 -3.85
C HIS A 159 3.01 -0.12 -3.95
N LEU A 160 2.31 0.00 -2.82
CA LEU A 160 0.86 -0.19 -2.72
C LEU A 160 0.14 1.01 -3.32
N ALA A 161 -0.86 0.76 -4.17
CA ALA A 161 -1.76 1.79 -4.69
C ALA A 161 -3.07 1.89 -3.89
N SER A 162 -3.25 1.09 -2.84
CA SER A 162 -4.37 1.28 -1.91
C SER A 162 -4.18 2.55 -1.11
N GLU A 163 -5.27 3.26 -0.79
CA GLU A 163 -5.22 4.56 -0.11
C GLU A 163 -4.36 4.54 1.17
N ARG A 164 -4.61 3.55 2.03
CA ARG A 164 -3.85 3.38 3.28
C ARG A 164 -2.44 2.89 3.03
N GLY A 165 -2.26 1.86 2.19
CA GLY A 165 -0.93 1.32 1.88
C GLY A 165 0.00 2.38 1.28
N HIS A 166 -0.52 3.18 0.35
CA HIS A 166 0.15 4.32 -0.25
C HIS A 166 0.60 5.33 0.80
N SER A 167 -0.34 5.79 1.63
CA SER A 167 -0.11 6.80 2.66
C SER A 167 0.94 6.33 3.67
N VAL A 168 0.84 5.08 4.13
CA VAL A 168 1.78 4.49 5.07
C VAL A 168 3.17 4.35 4.45
N GLN A 169 3.28 3.83 3.22
CA GLN A 169 4.57 3.67 2.56
C GLN A 169 5.24 5.00 2.24
N LEU A 170 4.49 6.05 1.93
CA LEU A 170 5.05 7.40 1.77
C LEU A 170 5.66 7.93 3.07
N ALA A 171 5.00 7.68 4.20
CA ALA A 171 5.48 8.07 5.52
C ALA A 171 6.67 7.22 6.02
N THR A 172 6.90 6.05 5.42
CA THR A 172 8.03 5.16 5.75
C THR A 172 9.27 5.54 4.93
N PRO A 173 10.35 6.08 5.54
CA PRO A 173 11.53 6.58 4.81
C PRO A 173 12.24 5.54 3.96
N ARG A 174 12.18 4.28 4.37
CA ARG A 174 12.83 3.17 3.68
C ARG A 174 11.97 2.52 2.61
N SER A 175 10.71 2.93 2.40
CA SER A 175 9.87 2.32 1.35
C SER A 175 10.52 2.37 -0.03
N ALA A 176 10.14 1.45 -0.91
CA ALA A 176 10.74 1.33 -2.24
C ALA A 176 10.76 2.66 -2.99
N VAL A 177 9.63 3.37 -3.02
CA VAL A 177 9.48 4.69 -3.65
C VAL A 177 10.44 5.72 -3.07
N ASN A 178 10.77 5.61 -1.79
CA ASN A 178 11.63 6.58 -1.15
C ASN A 178 13.11 6.45 -1.54
N ARG A 179 13.52 5.26 -1.99
CA ARG A 179 14.88 4.94 -2.41
C ARG A 179 15.14 5.13 -3.90
N LEU A 180 14.10 5.41 -4.70
CA LEU A 180 14.22 5.55 -6.16
C LEU A 180 14.96 6.82 -6.57
N GLY A 181 15.78 6.70 -7.61
CA GLY A 181 16.35 7.85 -8.33
C GLY A 181 15.30 8.55 -9.20
N ALA A 182 15.63 9.76 -9.69
CA ALA A 182 14.69 10.60 -10.43
C ALA A 182 14.07 9.91 -11.68
N ARG A 183 14.87 9.14 -12.42
CA ARG A 183 14.41 8.43 -13.63
C ARG A 183 13.48 7.25 -13.30
N GLU A 184 13.82 6.47 -12.28
CA GLU A 184 13.00 5.35 -11.82
C GLU A 184 11.68 5.85 -11.27
N LEU A 185 11.74 6.92 -10.47
CA LEU A 185 10.56 7.58 -9.93
C LEU A 185 9.68 8.15 -11.05
N ALA A 186 10.25 8.79 -12.07
CA ALA A 186 9.51 9.25 -13.25
C ALA A 186 8.79 8.09 -13.97
N GLY A 187 9.43 6.92 -14.05
CA GLY A 187 8.82 5.69 -14.52
C GLY A 187 7.63 5.27 -13.64
N LEU A 188 7.81 5.26 -12.31
CA LEU A 188 6.75 4.96 -11.35
C LEU A 188 5.55 5.90 -11.53
N LEU A 189 5.76 7.22 -11.58
CA LEU A 189 4.69 8.22 -11.76
C LEU A 189 3.88 8.03 -13.04
N SER A 190 4.50 7.47 -14.09
CA SER A 190 3.82 7.20 -15.36
C SER A 190 2.80 6.07 -15.27
N ARG A 191 2.87 5.24 -14.23
CA ARG A 191 2.00 4.07 -14.02
C ARG A 191 0.95 4.27 -12.93
N LEU A 192 1.07 5.36 -12.18
CA LEU A 192 0.15 5.71 -11.11
C LEU A 192 -0.93 6.68 -11.60
N ASP A 193 -2.06 6.67 -10.91
CA ASP A 193 -3.06 7.71 -11.05
C ASP A 193 -2.48 9.09 -10.65
N THR A 194 -3.24 10.12 -10.98
CA THR A 194 -2.73 11.49 -10.93
C THR A 194 -2.48 11.97 -9.50
N GLU A 195 -3.33 11.52 -8.57
CA GLU A 195 -3.31 11.95 -7.19
C GLU A 195 -2.13 11.29 -6.47
N SER A 196 -2.01 9.97 -6.53
CA SER A 196 -0.86 9.26 -5.94
C SER A 196 0.47 9.71 -6.54
N ALA A 197 0.52 10.01 -7.85
CA ALA A 197 1.73 10.53 -8.46
C ALA A 197 2.10 11.93 -7.94
N ALA A 198 1.11 12.79 -7.66
CA ALA A 198 1.31 14.11 -7.07
C ALA A 198 1.74 14.03 -5.60
N GLU A 199 1.15 13.12 -4.81
CA GLU A 199 1.50 12.90 -3.40
C GLU A 199 2.95 12.41 -3.26
N ILE A 200 3.38 11.46 -4.09
CA ILE A 200 4.80 11.02 -4.14
C ILE A 200 5.73 12.20 -4.42
N LEU A 201 5.38 13.01 -5.42
CA LEU A 201 6.23 14.12 -5.84
C LEU A 201 6.32 15.21 -4.76
N ALA A 202 5.22 15.47 -4.04
CA ALA A 202 5.16 16.38 -2.91
C ALA A 202 6.13 15.98 -1.78
N VAL A 203 6.12 14.69 -1.41
CA VAL A 203 6.96 14.14 -0.33
C VAL A 203 8.46 14.25 -0.63
N LYS A 204 8.85 14.20 -1.92
CA LYS A 204 10.26 14.27 -2.34
C LYS A 204 10.90 15.65 -2.20
N GLY A 205 10.09 16.68 -2.03
CA GLY A 205 10.56 18.06 -1.98
C GLY A 205 10.93 18.63 -3.36
N PRO A 206 11.02 19.97 -3.49
CA PRO A 206 11.01 20.65 -4.78
C PRO A 206 12.21 20.34 -5.68
N SER A 207 13.40 20.16 -5.11
CA SER A 207 14.62 19.89 -5.89
C SER A 207 14.60 18.52 -6.57
N ILE A 208 14.32 17.46 -5.81
CA ILE A 208 14.22 16.10 -6.37
C ILE A 208 13.02 16.00 -7.30
N ALA A 209 11.89 16.61 -6.92
CA ALA A 209 10.70 16.66 -7.77
C ALA A 209 10.98 17.32 -9.14
N ALA A 210 11.79 18.38 -9.17
CA ALA A 210 12.18 19.04 -10.41
C ALA A 210 12.95 18.10 -11.34
N GLU A 211 13.87 17.30 -10.79
CA GLU A 211 14.62 16.29 -11.56
C GLU A 211 13.71 15.19 -12.08
N VAL A 212 12.77 14.72 -11.26
CA VAL A 212 11.78 13.69 -11.64
C VAL A 212 10.91 14.19 -12.79
N VAL A 213 10.36 15.40 -12.68
CA VAL A 213 9.53 15.99 -13.74
C VAL A 213 10.33 16.18 -15.03
N ARG A 214 11.61 16.55 -14.95
CA ARG A 214 12.49 16.63 -16.12
C ARG A 214 12.78 15.28 -16.76
N ALA A 215 12.90 14.22 -15.96
CA ALA A 215 13.14 12.87 -16.44
C ALA A 215 11.86 12.20 -16.98
N ALA A 216 10.68 12.68 -16.59
CA ALA A 216 9.39 12.16 -17.01
C ALA A 216 9.00 12.59 -18.43
N HIS A 217 8.09 11.83 -19.04
CA HIS A 217 7.42 12.26 -20.26
C HIS A 217 6.63 13.56 -19.99
N PRO A 218 6.63 14.56 -20.89
CA PRO A 218 5.96 15.85 -20.66
C PRO A 218 4.49 15.73 -20.23
N ALA A 219 3.73 14.78 -20.81
CA ALA A 219 2.33 14.56 -20.43
C ALA A 219 2.19 14.10 -18.96
N VAL A 220 3.14 13.32 -18.45
CA VAL A 220 3.15 12.86 -17.05
C VAL A 220 3.46 14.04 -16.14
N GLY A 221 4.54 14.78 -16.42
CA GLY A 221 4.92 15.97 -15.65
C GLY A 221 3.80 17.02 -15.60
N GLU A 222 3.11 17.25 -16.72
CA GLU A 222 2.00 18.20 -16.78
C GLU A 222 0.82 17.74 -15.93
N ARG A 223 0.38 16.50 -16.11
CA ARG A 223 -0.73 15.92 -15.35
C ARG A 223 -0.46 15.98 -13.85
N VAL A 224 0.76 15.63 -13.41
CA VAL A 224 1.14 15.66 -12.00
C VAL A 224 1.18 17.10 -11.47
N LEU A 225 1.92 17.99 -12.12
CA LEU A 225 2.05 19.39 -11.67
C LEU A 225 0.71 20.13 -11.62
N ARG A 226 -0.22 19.84 -12.53
CA ARG A 226 -1.57 20.44 -12.53
C ARG A 226 -2.46 19.94 -11.39
N ALA A 227 -2.20 18.75 -10.88
CA ALA A 227 -2.95 18.18 -9.77
C ALA A 227 -2.48 18.70 -8.40
N MET A 228 -1.26 19.24 -8.35
CA MET A 228 -0.70 19.83 -7.14
C MET A 228 -1.28 21.22 -6.85
N PRO A 229 -1.28 21.66 -5.57
CA PRO A 229 -1.50 23.05 -5.22
C PRO A 229 -0.52 23.97 -5.97
N GLU A 230 -1.03 25.08 -6.51
CA GLU A 230 -0.23 26.02 -7.30
C GLU A 230 1.08 26.49 -6.61
N PRO A 231 1.09 26.83 -5.30
CA PRO A 231 2.34 27.19 -4.62
C PRO A 231 3.37 26.05 -4.58
N GLU A 232 2.93 24.80 -4.61
CA GLU A 232 3.80 23.65 -4.58
C GLU A 232 4.36 23.32 -5.96
N ALA A 233 3.50 23.29 -6.98
CA ALA A 233 3.93 23.17 -8.38
C ALA A 233 4.90 24.28 -8.76
N ALA A 234 4.66 25.52 -8.31
CA ALA A 234 5.54 26.65 -8.56
C ALA A 234 6.93 26.48 -7.92
N ARG A 235 7.01 25.93 -6.70
CA ARG A 235 8.29 25.61 -6.04
C ARG A 235 9.10 24.57 -6.81
N ILE A 236 8.44 23.53 -7.32
CA ILE A 236 9.07 22.49 -8.15
C ILE A 236 9.60 23.11 -9.45
N VAL A 237 8.77 23.88 -10.15
CA VAL A 237 9.18 24.55 -11.40
C VAL A 237 10.31 25.55 -11.16
N ALA A 238 10.31 26.27 -10.04
CA ALA A 238 11.38 27.20 -9.68
C ALA A 238 12.71 26.51 -9.36
N ALA A 239 12.70 25.24 -8.93
CA ALA A 239 13.90 24.45 -8.68
C ALA A 239 14.54 23.87 -9.96
N MET A 240 13.89 24.00 -11.11
CA MET A 240 14.46 23.59 -12.41
C MET A 240 15.43 24.65 -12.96
N PRO A 241 16.38 24.25 -13.83
CA PRO A 241 17.13 25.22 -14.64
C PRO A 241 16.22 26.12 -15.48
N ALA A 242 16.68 27.35 -15.72
CA ALA A 242 15.85 28.44 -16.25
C ALA A 242 15.11 28.11 -17.56
N GLU A 243 15.77 27.41 -18.47
CA GLU A 243 15.17 26.96 -19.74
C GLU A 243 13.96 26.03 -19.52
N HIS A 244 14.08 25.08 -18.59
CA HIS A 244 13.05 24.11 -18.25
C HIS A 244 11.92 24.78 -17.47
N ALA A 245 12.28 25.62 -16.49
CA ALA A 245 11.32 26.37 -15.70
C ALA A 245 10.42 27.25 -16.58
N SER A 246 11.00 27.94 -17.55
CA SER A 246 10.26 28.82 -18.46
C SER A 246 9.24 28.05 -19.30
N ARG A 247 9.64 26.89 -19.85
CA ARG A 247 8.74 26.00 -20.57
C ARG A 247 7.58 25.53 -19.70
N TRP A 248 7.85 25.08 -18.47
CA TRP A 248 6.81 24.58 -17.57
C TRP A 248 5.86 25.68 -17.09
N ARG A 249 6.35 26.90 -16.81
CA ARG A 249 5.49 28.05 -16.52
C ARG A 249 4.53 28.33 -17.67
N TYR A 250 5.05 28.33 -18.91
CA TYR A 250 4.22 28.49 -20.10
C TYR A 250 3.16 27.40 -20.20
N VAL A 251 3.54 26.12 -20.08
CA VAL A 251 2.60 24.98 -20.13
C VAL A 251 1.52 25.14 -19.06
N LEU A 252 1.88 25.39 -17.80
CA LEU A 252 0.90 25.45 -16.71
C LEU A 252 -0.06 26.63 -16.80
N GLN A 253 0.37 27.78 -17.35
CA GLN A 253 -0.48 28.95 -17.58
C GLN A 253 -1.54 28.72 -18.68
N HIS A 254 -1.27 27.84 -19.64
CA HIS A 254 -2.17 27.54 -20.74
C HIS A 254 -2.91 26.23 -20.47
N ALA A 255 -4.24 26.26 -20.33
CA ALA A 255 -5.02 25.03 -20.19
C ALA A 255 -4.95 24.18 -21.48
N PRO A 256 -4.77 22.85 -21.40
CA PRO A 256 -4.80 22.02 -22.60
C PRO A 256 -6.17 22.15 -23.27
N VAL A 257 -6.19 22.54 -24.54
CA VAL A 257 -7.38 22.59 -25.39
C VAL A 257 -7.66 21.16 -25.88
N LEU A 258 -8.18 20.30 -25.00
CA LEU A 258 -8.66 18.98 -25.40
C LEU A 258 -10.11 18.79 -24.97
N LEU A 259 -11.00 18.83 -25.97
CA LEU A 259 -12.39 18.35 -25.95
C LEU A 259 -13.29 18.90 -24.84
N GLY A 260 -13.62 20.20 -24.89
CA GLY A 260 -14.87 20.77 -24.34
C GLY A 260 -15.13 20.63 -22.84
N ARG A 261 -14.23 19.98 -22.08
CA ARG A 261 -14.27 19.85 -20.63
C ARG A 261 -13.05 20.56 -20.11
N ARG A 262 -13.24 21.76 -19.55
CA ARG A 262 -12.25 22.36 -18.67
C ARG A 262 -11.90 21.31 -17.63
N PHE A 263 -10.66 20.84 -17.60
CA PHE A 263 -10.13 20.17 -16.42
C PHE A 263 -10.25 21.19 -15.29
N LEU A 264 -11.32 21.08 -14.53
CA LEU A 264 -11.41 21.72 -13.22
C LEU A 264 -10.20 21.18 -12.48
N ARG A 265 -9.32 22.09 -12.04
CA ARG A 265 -8.37 21.79 -10.97
C ARG A 265 -9.17 21.00 -9.94
N PHE A 266 -8.85 19.73 -9.73
CA PHE A 266 -9.52 18.96 -8.70
C PHE A 266 -9.20 19.68 -7.39
N ARG A 267 -10.17 20.46 -6.89
CA ARG A 267 -10.16 21.09 -5.57
C ARG A 267 -10.48 20.05 -4.52
N VAL A 268 -9.76 18.93 -4.54
CA VAL A 268 -9.78 17.96 -3.47
C VAL A 268 -8.33 17.53 -3.30
N TRP A 269 -7.54 18.40 -2.69
CA TRP A 269 -6.41 17.96 -1.90
C TRP A 269 -7.00 17.73 -0.52
N PRO A 270 -7.25 16.49 -0.06
CA PRO A 270 -7.47 16.29 1.34
C PRO A 270 -6.15 16.64 2.01
N ARG A 271 -6.12 17.72 2.79
CA ARG A 271 -5.11 17.79 3.85
C ARG A 271 -5.42 16.60 4.77
N ARG A 272 -4.77 15.46 4.56
CA ARG A 272 -4.64 14.42 5.59
C ARG A 272 -3.80 15.04 6.70
N GLN A 273 -4.45 15.83 7.55
CA GLN A 273 -3.83 16.35 8.75
C GLN A 273 -3.58 15.16 9.67
N HIS A 274 -2.34 14.68 9.71
CA HIS A 274 -1.83 14.12 10.95
C HIS A 274 -1.79 15.29 11.95
N THR A 275 -2.80 15.36 12.82
CA THR A 275 -2.68 16.14 14.05
C THR A 275 -1.58 15.50 14.89
N ILE A 276 -0.36 16.00 14.71
CA ILE A 276 0.70 15.87 15.70
C ILE A 276 0.21 16.65 16.91
N GLY A 277 -0.31 15.96 17.92
CA GLY A 277 -0.54 16.55 19.24
C GLY A 277 0.80 16.92 19.88
N PRO A 278 0.88 18.03 20.64
CA PRO A 278 2.13 18.45 21.25
C PRO A 278 2.52 17.52 22.41
N SER A 279 3.84 17.44 22.60
CA SER A 279 4.61 16.73 23.62
C SER A 279 4.13 16.92 25.06
#